data_AF-Q9RIJ8-F1
#
_entry.id   AF-Q9RIJ8-F1
#
_cell.length_a   1.000
_cell.length_b   1.000
_cell.length_c   1.000
_cell.angle_alpha   90.00
_cell.angle_beta   90.00
_cell.angle_gamma   90.00
#
_symmetry.space_group_name_H-M   'P 1'
#
loop_
_entity.id
_entity.type
_entity.pdbx_description
1 polymer ?
#
loop_
_entity_poly.entity_id
_entity_poly.type
_entity_poly.pdbx_seq_one_letter_code
_entity_poly.pdbx_strand_id
1 'polypeptide(L)' 'LPIRADYVGKNIPTTSVGEIVVEVVEVDGRDRVSIIEPT' A
#
# COMPACT_ATOMS: atom_id res chain seq x y z
N LEU A 1 12.76 0.73 -18.38
CA LEU A 1 13.39 1.90 -17.72
C LEU A 1 13.26 1.68 -16.21
N PRO A 2 14.27 1.97 -15.38
CA PRO A 2 14.06 2.00 -13.93
C PRO A 2 13.08 3.14 -13.58
N ILE A 3 12.02 2.84 -12.82
CA ILE A 3 11.03 3.81 -12.33
C ILE A 3 11.23 3.98 -10.83
N ARG A 4 11.26 5.23 -10.36
CA ARG A 4 11.34 5.59 -8.94
C ARG A 4 10.42 6.78 -8.68
N ALA A 5 9.65 6.74 -7.60
CA ALA A 5 8.84 7.87 -7.17
C ALA A 5 9.73 9.03 -6.69
N ASP A 6 9.34 10.27 -6.98
CA ASP A 6 10.02 11.47 -6.50
C ASP A 6 9.79 11.71 -4.99
N TYR A 7 8.59 11.36 -4.52
CA TYR A 7 8.17 11.48 -3.11
C TYR A 7 7.58 10.18 -2.61
N VAL A 8 7.93 9.80 -1.38
CA VAL A 8 7.46 8.58 -0.73
C VAL A 8 6.98 8.91 0.67
N GLY A 9 5.71 8.65 0.97
CA GLY A 9 5.17 8.81 2.32
C GLY A 9 5.71 7.76 3.29
N LYS A 10 5.70 6.48 2.88
CA LYS A 10 6.24 5.37 3.65
C LYS A 10 6.76 4.26 2.73
N ASN A 11 7.92 3.71 3.07
CA ASN A 11 8.41 2.47 2.46
C ASN A 11 7.94 1.29 3.29
N ILE A 12 7.23 0.36 2.65
CA ILE A 12 6.73 -0.86 3.29
C ILE A 12 7.31 -2.04 2.52
N PRO A 13 8.28 -2.78 3.09
CA PRO A 13 8.73 -4.03 2.51
C PRO A 13 7.59 -5.06 2.55
N THR A 14 7.34 -5.73 1.42
CA THR A 14 6.28 -6.75 1.29
C THR A 14 6.82 -8.02 0.65
N THR A 15 6.08 -9.11 0.81
CA THR A 15 6.26 -10.32 -0.01
C THR A 15 5.71 -10.10 -1.42
N SER A 16 6.12 -10.92 -2.38
CA SER A 16 5.61 -10.84 -3.76
C SER A 16 4.16 -11.32 -3.91
N VAL A 17 3.65 -12.02 -2.91
CA VAL A 17 2.31 -12.62 -2.89
C VAL A 17 1.36 -11.90 -1.94
N GLY A 18 1.86 -11.03 -1.06
CA GLY A 18 1.08 -10.18 -0.18
C GLY A 18 0.40 -9.04 -0.94
N GLU A 19 -0.69 -8.54 -0.37
CA GLU A 19 -1.50 -7.47 -0.92
C GLU A 19 -1.45 -6.22 -0.02
N ILE A 20 -1.35 -5.04 -0.65
CA ILE A 20 -1.49 -3.76 0.04
C ILE A 20 -2.88 -3.18 -0.24
N VAL A 21 -3.68 -3.05 0.81
CA VAL A 21 -5.00 -2.42 0.74
C VAL A 21 -4.92 -1.01 1.31
N VAL A 22 -5.23 -0.03 0.48
CA VAL A 22 -5.29 1.39 0.85
C VAL A 22 -6.75 1.80 0.87
N GLU A 23 -7.17 2.35 2.01
CA GLU A 23 -8.51 2.85 2.25
C GLU A 23 -8.42 4.35 2.48
N VAL A 24 -9.18 5.11 1.70
CA VAL A 24 -9.24 6.57 1.80
C VAL A 24 -10.63 7.02 2.17
N VAL A 25 -10.75 8.13 2.89
CA VAL A 25 -12.05 8.59 3.44
C VAL A 25 -13.07 8.84 2.34
N GLU A 26 -12.62 9.34 1.20
CA GLU A 26 -13.45 9.70 0.04
C GLU A 26 -14.13 8.49 -0.62
N VAL A 27 -13.54 7.29 -0.48
CA VAL A 27 -14.03 6.06 -1.12
C VAL A 27 -14.57 5.08 -0.09
N ASP A 28 -13.87 4.92 1.05
CA ASP A 28 -14.09 3.86 2.03
C ASP A 28 -14.60 4.37 3.38
N GLY A 29 -14.69 5.70 3.57
CA GLY A 29 -15.14 6.32 4.82
C GLY A 29 -14.16 6.22 5.99
N ARG A 30 -12.94 5.73 5.75
CA ARG A 30 -11.84 5.66 6.73
C ARG A 30 -10.49 5.82 6.05
N ASP A 31 -9.51 6.32 6.80
CA ASP A 31 -8.12 6.44 6.34
C ASP A 31 -7.27 5.32 6.97
N ARG A 32 -6.81 4.38 6.14
CA ARG A 32 -6.00 3.24 6.60
C ARG A 32 -5.20 2.59 5.48
N VAL A 33 -4.02 2.08 5.82
CA VAL A 33 -3.22 1.20 4.96
C VAL A 33 -3.01 -0.13 5.68
N SER A 34 -3.33 -1.25 5.02
CA SER A 34 -3.22 -2.61 5.56
C SER A 34 -2.37 -3.50 4.66
N ILE A 35 -1.66 -4.45 5.27
CA ILE A 35 -0.89 -5.50 4.59
C ILE A 35 -1.61 -6.82 4.83
N ILE A 36 -1.97 -7.53 3.77
CA ILE A 36 -2.64 -8.83 3.84
C ILE A 36 -1.67 -9.88 3.29
N GLU A 37 -1.32 -10.85 4.11
CA GLU A 37 -0.52 -12.01 3.67
C GLU A 37 -1.46 -13.13 3.20
N PRO A 38 -1.13 -13.86 2.12
CA PRO A 38 -1.90 -15.02 1.69
C PRO A 38 -1.78 -16.16 2.71
N THR A 39 -2.90 -16.83 2.95
CA THR A 39 -2.98 -18.03 3.81
C THR A 39 -2.33 -19.25 3.17
#